data_AF-A0A7X8KFV3-F1
#
_entry.id   AF-A0A7X8KFV3-F1
#
_cell.length_a   1.000
_cell.length_b   1.000
_cell.length_c   1.000
_cell.angle_alpha   90.00
_cell.angle_beta   90.00
_cell.angle_gamma   90.00
#
_symmetry.space_group_name_H-M   'P 1'
#
loop_
_entity.id
_entity.type
_entity.pdbx_description
1 polymer ?
#
loop_
_entity_poly.entity_id
_entity_poly.type
_entity_poly.pdbx_seq_one_letter_code
_entity_poly.pdbx_strand_id
1 'polypeptide(L)'
;MKKLLLLSILSTIFCTAFSQVNLEPFTKINVSGVTTITIENSDSYAIGFPDNIIASKLEYNVEDGTLYLKSIGEEKNLSVYAPLIEEINSKTIVKIKTNNTFKTPTLKIFSNGASEYQMNLECDNLIIEGKGASDFRLKGNVNFMSAELSGASKLNAYDLTVKSAKINTSAAAKAYVFVTDTLDVNSTSASEVKYKGNPASLKLISEGISQINNKNSFSEKKYGCLDDEADTCTKNSKKKFNGHLAGIDLLFNNFMSSTGKLGKAPNYTFMEPKFSKSFGVQINFLEFNLPIARSEKIAFGLTTGMSYNFLNYRLNAKTRLYEDSTILMAWQDTVNTCVKSKLAANYLSIPILFEINNYKNLHFSIGGFGGVRLFSHTKVVTKTNNDKEKIKQNGDFHLNPFRYGLTARIGFYNIDLTANYCLSEMFVKNEGPAVHPIEFGLSINF
;
A
#
# COMPACT_ATOMS: atom_id res chain seq x y z
N MET A 1 -39.11 0.03 71.31
CA MET A 1 -38.09 0.71 70.48
C MET A 1 -37.52 -0.28 69.47
N LYS A 2 -37.68 0.03 68.18
CA LYS A 2 -36.97 -0.46 66.97
C LYS A 2 -36.64 -1.97 66.88
N LYS A 3 -37.51 -2.74 66.21
CA LYS A 3 -37.11 -3.95 65.45
C LYS A 3 -36.56 -3.48 64.10
N LEU A 4 -35.28 -3.76 63.86
CA LEU A 4 -34.55 -3.46 62.64
C LEU A 4 -34.97 -4.48 61.57
N LEU A 5 -35.63 -4.01 60.49
CA LEU A 5 -35.96 -4.82 59.32
C LEU A 5 -34.73 -4.82 58.40
N LEU A 6 -34.03 -5.95 58.29
CA LEU A 6 -32.90 -6.12 57.38
C LEU A 6 -33.47 -6.52 56.00
N LEU A 7 -33.52 -5.57 55.07
CA LEU A 7 -33.96 -5.79 53.69
C LEU A 7 -32.76 -6.35 52.91
N SER A 8 -32.78 -7.66 52.59
CA SER A 8 -31.80 -8.28 51.70
C SER A 8 -32.10 -7.88 50.25
N ILE A 9 -31.27 -7.01 49.69
CA ILE A 9 -31.30 -6.66 48.26
C ILE A 9 -30.69 -7.85 47.52
N LEU A 10 -31.55 -8.69 46.95
CA LEU A 10 -31.17 -9.75 46.03
C LEU A 10 -30.75 -9.07 44.71
N SER A 11 -29.46 -8.88 44.49
CA SER A 11 -28.95 -8.41 43.20
C SER A 11 -29.14 -9.52 42.17
N THR A 12 -30.17 -9.41 41.34
CA THR A 12 -30.32 -10.22 40.14
C THR A 12 -29.22 -9.87 39.15
N ILE A 13 -28.17 -10.69 39.13
CA ILE A 13 -27.20 -10.69 38.03
C ILE A 13 -27.98 -11.18 36.80
N PHE A 14 -28.26 -10.27 35.87
CA PHE A 14 -28.63 -10.65 34.51
C PHE A 14 -27.40 -11.33 33.88
N CYS A 15 -27.33 -12.66 34.00
CA CYS A 15 -26.46 -13.46 33.16
C CYS A 15 -27.18 -13.60 31.81
N THR A 16 -26.75 -12.87 30.80
CA THR A 16 -27.19 -13.11 29.42
C THR A 16 -26.76 -14.53 29.06
N ALA A 17 -27.73 -15.41 28.83
CA ALA A 17 -27.51 -16.83 28.61
C ALA A 17 -27.11 -17.06 27.16
N PHE A 18 -25.82 -16.96 26.85
CA PHE A 18 -25.26 -17.26 25.52
C PHE A 18 -25.79 -18.60 24.99
N SER A 19 -26.51 -18.58 23.87
CA SER A 19 -26.94 -19.82 23.22
C SER A 19 -25.74 -20.58 22.64
N GLN A 20 -25.52 -21.81 23.11
CA GLN A 20 -24.43 -22.69 22.70
C GLN A 20 -24.98 -23.99 22.10
N VAL A 21 -24.40 -24.42 20.98
CA VAL A 21 -24.72 -25.68 20.31
C VAL A 21 -23.49 -26.59 20.34
N ASN A 22 -23.63 -27.77 20.94
CA ASN A 22 -22.60 -28.80 20.94
C ASN A 22 -22.52 -29.49 19.58
N LEU A 23 -21.31 -29.86 19.19
CA LEU A 23 -20.99 -30.46 17.89
C LEU A 23 -20.19 -31.75 18.06
N GLU A 24 -20.13 -32.53 16.98
CA GLU A 24 -19.17 -33.62 16.85
C GLU A 24 -17.72 -33.10 16.94
N PRO A 25 -16.74 -33.92 17.37
CA PRO A 25 -15.34 -33.52 17.44
C PRO A 25 -14.78 -32.99 16.11
N PHE A 26 -14.08 -31.86 16.17
CA PHE A 26 -13.42 -31.25 15.01
C PHE A 26 -12.08 -30.61 15.41
N THR A 27 -11.12 -30.65 14.48
CA THR A 27 -9.82 -29.99 14.63
C THR A 27 -9.55 -28.96 13.52
N LYS A 28 -10.43 -28.90 12.51
CA LYS A 28 -10.30 -27.99 11.37
C LYS A 28 -11.54 -27.11 11.24
N ILE A 29 -11.34 -25.90 10.73
CA ILE A 29 -12.40 -24.92 10.52
C ILE A 29 -12.36 -24.45 9.06
N ASN A 30 -13.48 -24.54 8.35
CA ASN A 30 -13.64 -24.04 6.99
C ASN A 30 -14.76 -22.99 6.94
N VAL A 31 -14.43 -21.76 6.59
CA VAL A 31 -15.35 -20.62 6.74
C VAL A 31 -15.53 -19.91 5.40
N SER A 32 -16.81 -19.66 5.09
CA SER A 32 -17.24 -18.89 3.93
C SER A 32 -18.37 -17.92 4.31
N GLY A 33 -18.51 -16.84 3.53
CA GLY A 33 -19.42 -15.73 3.83
C GLY A 33 -18.72 -14.54 4.51
N VAL A 34 -19.51 -13.71 5.18
CA VAL A 34 -19.04 -12.57 5.97
C VAL A 34 -19.24 -12.89 7.45
N THR A 35 -18.16 -13.16 8.18
CA THR A 35 -18.24 -13.70 9.55
C THR A 35 -17.07 -13.26 10.42
N THR A 36 -17.35 -12.89 11.67
CA THR A 36 -16.37 -12.77 12.75
C THR A 36 -16.47 -13.99 13.67
N ILE A 37 -15.36 -14.71 13.86
CA ILE A 37 -15.26 -15.90 14.71
C ILE A 37 -14.25 -15.65 15.82
N THR A 38 -14.68 -15.90 17.06
CA THR A 38 -13.82 -15.89 18.24
C THR A 38 -13.52 -17.33 18.64
N ILE A 39 -12.25 -17.74 18.61
CA ILE A 39 -11.82 -19.09 18.97
C ILE A 39 -11.32 -19.09 20.41
N GLU A 40 -11.76 -20.08 21.18
CA GLU A 40 -11.36 -20.28 22.57
C GLU A 40 -11.05 -21.77 22.84
N ASN A 41 -9.96 -22.05 23.57
CA ASN A 41 -9.68 -23.41 24.04
C ASN A 41 -10.77 -23.82 25.05
N SER A 42 -11.36 -24.99 24.85
CA SER A 42 -12.41 -25.56 25.71
C SER A 42 -12.36 -27.08 25.68
N ASP A 43 -12.78 -27.76 26.74
CA ASP A 43 -12.91 -29.23 26.75
C ASP A 43 -14.10 -29.74 25.91
N SER A 44 -14.91 -28.83 25.36
CA SER A 44 -16.07 -29.12 24.52
C SER A 44 -15.90 -28.63 23.09
N TYR A 45 -16.57 -29.32 22.16
CA TYR A 45 -16.73 -28.93 20.76
C TYR A 45 -18.07 -28.23 20.60
N ALA A 46 -18.06 -26.91 20.38
CA ALA A 46 -19.29 -26.15 20.31
C ALA A 46 -19.17 -24.85 19.53
N ILE A 47 -20.33 -24.33 19.13
CA ILE A 47 -20.49 -22.99 18.56
C ILE A 47 -21.43 -22.17 19.45
N GLY A 48 -21.06 -20.93 19.74
CA GLY A 48 -21.83 -19.98 20.55
C GLY A 48 -22.29 -18.79 19.72
N PHE A 49 -23.50 -18.31 20.01
CA PHE A 49 -24.13 -17.17 19.32
C PHE A 49 -24.69 -16.16 20.33
N PRO A 50 -24.60 -14.85 20.04
CA PRO A 50 -25.34 -13.86 20.81
C PRO A 50 -26.86 -14.06 20.62
N ASP A 51 -27.64 -13.89 21.69
CA ASP A 51 -29.05 -14.30 21.91
C ASP A 51 -30.13 -13.72 20.97
N ASN A 52 -29.80 -13.32 19.74
CA ASN A 52 -30.77 -12.82 18.76
C ASN A 52 -30.49 -13.25 17.32
N ILE A 53 -29.62 -14.23 17.10
CA ILE A 53 -29.44 -14.80 15.77
C ILE A 53 -30.55 -15.81 15.52
N ILE A 54 -31.51 -15.47 14.65
CA ILE A 54 -32.33 -16.48 13.99
C ILE A 54 -31.36 -17.42 13.28
N ALA A 55 -31.27 -18.67 13.73
CA ALA A 55 -30.43 -19.72 13.15
C ALA A 55 -30.70 -19.98 11.65
N SER A 56 -31.66 -19.29 11.04
CA SER A 56 -32.10 -19.45 9.65
C SER A 56 -31.14 -18.92 8.58
N LYS A 57 -30.00 -18.31 8.93
CA LYS A 57 -29.03 -17.75 7.95
C LYS A 57 -27.57 -18.17 8.17
N LEU A 58 -27.33 -19.10 9.09
CA LEU A 58 -26.03 -19.71 9.30
C LEU A 58 -26.15 -21.21 9.06
N GLU A 59 -25.43 -21.71 8.06
CA GLU A 59 -25.29 -23.14 7.81
C GLU A 59 -24.00 -23.62 8.50
N TYR A 60 -24.11 -24.69 9.30
CA TYR A 60 -22.96 -25.33 9.92
C TYR A 60 -23.11 -26.85 9.93
N ASN A 61 -22.02 -27.56 9.69
CA ASN A 61 -21.92 -29.02 9.78
C ASN A 61 -20.48 -29.43 10.12
N VAL A 62 -20.33 -30.56 10.79
CA VAL A 62 -19.04 -31.19 11.02
C VAL A 62 -18.95 -32.42 10.13
N GLU A 63 -17.98 -32.45 9.23
CA GLU A 63 -17.71 -33.57 8.33
C GLU A 63 -16.19 -33.81 8.31
N ASP A 64 -15.78 -35.08 8.48
CA ASP A 64 -14.36 -35.50 8.49
C ASP A 64 -13.48 -34.67 9.45
N GLY A 65 -13.99 -34.38 10.64
CA GLY A 65 -13.29 -33.57 11.66
C GLY A 65 -13.12 -32.10 11.29
N THR A 66 -13.84 -31.62 10.27
CA THR A 66 -13.84 -30.23 9.82
C THR A 66 -15.19 -29.58 10.11
N LEU A 67 -15.18 -28.49 10.88
CA LEU A 67 -16.32 -27.62 11.07
C LEU A 67 -16.45 -26.68 9.87
N TYR A 68 -17.47 -26.89 9.06
CA TYR A 68 -17.84 -26.01 7.97
C TYR A 68 -18.84 -24.96 8.47
N LEU A 69 -18.54 -23.68 8.21
CA LEU A 69 -19.36 -22.54 8.57
C LEU A 69 -19.63 -21.69 7.33
N LYS A 70 -20.90 -21.44 7.03
CA LYS A 70 -21.33 -20.62 5.90
C LYS A 70 -22.37 -19.61 6.35
N SER A 71 -21.99 -18.34 6.32
CA SER A 71 -22.86 -17.21 6.62
C SER A 71 -23.50 -16.66 5.34
N ILE A 72 -24.82 -16.46 5.37
CA ILE A 72 -25.59 -15.87 4.26
C ILE A 72 -26.13 -14.51 4.67
N GLY A 73 -25.71 -13.46 3.96
CA GLY A 73 -26.18 -12.08 4.16
C GLY A 73 -25.24 -11.26 5.04
N GLU A 74 -25.77 -10.73 6.14
CA GLU A 74 -25.05 -9.81 7.04
C GLU A 74 -23.98 -10.51 7.90
N GLU A 75 -23.00 -9.74 8.37
CA GLU A 75 -21.94 -10.21 9.25
C GLU A 75 -22.50 -10.89 10.51
N LYS A 76 -21.95 -12.06 10.85
CA LYS A 76 -22.30 -12.81 12.06
C LYS A 76 -21.11 -12.91 13.01
N ASN A 77 -21.37 -12.73 14.30
CA ASN A 77 -20.41 -12.92 15.38
C ASN A 77 -20.63 -14.29 16.01
N LEU A 78 -19.63 -15.15 15.93
CA LEU A 78 -19.66 -16.52 16.42
C LEU A 78 -18.54 -16.75 17.43
N SER A 79 -18.79 -17.60 18.42
CA SER A 79 -17.73 -18.19 19.25
C SER A 79 -17.56 -19.66 18.85
N VAL A 80 -16.32 -20.13 18.74
CA VAL A 80 -16.00 -21.53 18.48
C VAL A 80 -15.16 -22.05 19.63
N TYR A 81 -15.63 -23.13 20.23
CA TYR A 81 -15.01 -23.80 21.36
C TYR A 81 -14.48 -25.16 20.89
N ALA A 82 -13.21 -25.42 21.12
CA ALA A 82 -12.57 -26.71 20.87
C ALA A 82 -11.30 -26.87 21.72
N PRO A 83 -10.86 -28.10 22.05
CA PRO A 83 -9.62 -28.30 22.81
C PRO A 83 -8.40 -27.82 22.05
N LEU A 84 -8.36 -28.08 20.74
CA LEU A 84 -7.31 -27.66 19.83
C LEU A 84 -7.88 -27.44 18.43
N ILE A 85 -7.22 -26.59 17.65
CA ILE A 85 -7.50 -26.37 16.23
C ILE A 85 -6.16 -26.45 15.49
N GLU A 86 -6.12 -27.29 14.47
CA GLU A 86 -4.96 -27.57 13.63
C GLU A 86 -4.99 -26.77 12.33
N GLU A 87 -6.18 -26.45 11.82
CA GLU A 87 -6.33 -25.80 10.52
C GLU A 87 -7.51 -24.82 10.49
N ILE A 88 -7.29 -23.65 9.89
CA ILE A 88 -8.31 -22.64 9.60
C ILE A 88 -8.21 -22.28 8.13
N ASN A 89 -9.28 -22.52 7.38
CA ASN A 89 -9.40 -22.17 5.97
C ASN A 89 -10.49 -21.10 5.79
N SER A 90 -10.11 -19.94 5.24
CA SER A 90 -11.02 -18.80 5.03
C SER A 90 -11.04 -18.41 3.55
N LYS A 91 -12.23 -18.41 2.94
CA LYS A 91 -12.38 -18.19 1.48
C LYS A 91 -12.75 -16.76 1.09
N THR A 92 -13.47 -16.04 1.95
CA THR A 92 -14.11 -14.76 1.62
C THR A 92 -13.66 -13.65 2.59
N ILE A 93 -14.60 -13.02 3.29
CA ILE A 93 -14.34 -11.95 4.26
C ILE A 93 -14.56 -12.53 5.65
N VAL A 94 -13.48 -12.97 6.29
CA VAL A 94 -13.56 -13.62 7.59
C VAL A 94 -12.66 -12.87 8.57
N LYS A 95 -13.16 -12.63 9.77
CA LYS A 95 -12.36 -12.12 10.87
C LYS A 95 -12.22 -13.20 11.94
N ILE A 96 -11.01 -13.71 12.14
CA ILE A 96 -10.72 -14.68 13.20
C ILE A 96 -10.06 -13.95 14.36
N LYS A 97 -10.52 -14.19 15.58
CA LYS A 97 -9.97 -13.61 16.81
C LYS A 97 -9.78 -14.65 17.89
N THR A 98 -8.90 -14.35 18.85
CA THR A 98 -8.88 -15.03 20.15
C THR A 98 -8.96 -13.99 21.26
N ASN A 99 -9.76 -14.26 22.29
CA ASN A 99 -9.84 -13.38 23.47
C ASN A 99 -8.63 -13.60 24.39
N ASN A 100 -8.26 -14.87 24.58
CA ASN A 100 -7.14 -15.31 25.41
C ASN A 100 -6.01 -15.90 24.55
N THR A 101 -4.92 -16.32 25.20
CA THR A 101 -3.87 -17.13 24.55
C THR A 101 -4.48 -18.46 24.12
N PHE A 102 -4.48 -18.70 22.81
CA PHE A 102 -4.92 -19.95 22.22
C PHE A 102 -3.72 -20.89 22.06
N LYS A 103 -3.81 -22.06 22.70
CA LYS A 103 -2.76 -23.08 22.73
C LYS A 103 -3.10 -24.20 21.78
N THR A 104 -2.16 -24.58 20.91
CA THR A 104 -2.29 -25.73 20.01
C THR A 104 -0.90 -26.18 19.58
N PRO A 105 -0.62 -27.49 19.40
CA PRO A 105 0.71 -27.92 18.94
C PRO A 105 1.06 -27.39 17.54
N THR A 106 0.10 -27.45 16.61
CA THR A 106 0.26 -27.01 15.23
C THR A 106 -0.95 -26.21 14.80
N LEU A 107 -0.73 -25.11 14.05
CA LEU A 107 -1.78 -24.33 13.43
C LEU A 107 -1.43 -24.00 11.99
N LYS A 108 -2.33 -24.32 11.07
CA LYS A 108 -2.27 -23.96 9.65
C LYS A 108 -3.36 -22.96 9.34
N ILE A 109 -3.01 -21.85 8.72
CA ILE A 109 -3.97 -20.80 8.33
C ILE A 109 -3.88 -20.61 6.82
N PHE A 110 -4.96 -20.95 6.11
CA PHE A 110 -5.10 -20.75 4.68
C PHE A 110 -6.13 -19.64 4.43
N SER A 111 -5.70 -18.55 3.82
CA SER A 111 -6.55 -17.40 3.53
C SER A 111 -6.55 -17.13 2.03
N ASN A 112 -7.71 -17.22 1.39
CA ASN A 112 -7.88 -17.04 -0.06
C ASN A 112 -8.79 -15.83 -0.41
N GLY A 113 -8.97 -14.90 0.52
CA GLY A 113 -9.90 -13.76 0.39
C GLY A 113 -9.38 -12.48 1.04
N ALA A 114 -10.29 -11.69 1.62
CA ALA A 114 -9.97 -10.46 2.36
C ALA A 114 -10.27 -10.69 3.84
N SER A 115 -9.37 -11.39 4.53
CA SER A 115 -9.59 -11.86 5.91
C SER A 115 -8.64 -11.21 6.90
N GLU A 116 -9.09 -11.04 8.15
CA GLU A 116 -8.29 -10.46 9.24
C GLU A 116 -8.14 -11.50 10.37
N TYR A 117 -6.91 -11.74 10.83
CA TYR A 117 -6.63 -12.67 11.92
C TYR A 117 -6.02 -11.87 13.08
N GLN A 118 -6.66 -11.87 14.25
CA GLN A 118 -6.17 -11.20 15.46
C GLN A 118 -6.03 -12.24 16.58
N MET A 119 -4.89 -12.91 16.64
CA MET A 119 -4.73 -14.09 17.50
C MET A 119 -3.57 -13.94 18.47
N ASN A 120 -3.78 -14.36 19.71
CA ASN A 120 -2.74 -14.62 20.69
C ASN A 120 -2.46 -16.12 20.70
N LEU A 121 -1.27 -16.55 20.31
CA LEU A 121 -0.96 -17.94 20.02
C LEU A 121 0.21 -18.46 20.86
N GLU A 122 0.12 -19.70 21.30
CA GLU A 122 1.22 -20.49 21.84
C GLU A 122 1.23 -21.84 21.11
N CYS A 123 2.15 -22.02 20.16
CA CYS A 123 2.22 -23.26 19.36
C CYS A 123 3.65 -23.65 18.97
N ASP A 124 3.85 -24.93 18.65
CA ASP A 124 5.14 -25.40 18.15
C ASP A 124 5.32 -25.04 16.68
N ASN A 125 4.30 -25.29 15.86
CA ASN A 125 4.37 -25.07 14.41
C ASN A 125 3.24 -24.18 13.92
N LEU A 126 3.58 -23.06 13.26
CA LEU A 126 2.64 -22.16 12.64
C LEU A 126 2.90 -22.08 11.13
N ILE A 127 1.91 -22.44 10.33
CA ILE A 127 1.97 -22.33 8.87
C ILE A 127 0.92 -21.32 8.41
N ILE A 128 1.33 -20.34 7.62
CA ILE A 128 0.45 -19.29 7.11
C ILE A 128 0.58 -19.24 5.59
N GLU A 129 -0.54 -19.41 4.88
CA GLU A 129 -0.66 -19.12 3.46
C GLU A 129 -1.68 -18.00 3.26
N GLY A 130 -1.18 -16.79 2.99
CA GLY A 130 -1.98 -15.61 2.70
C GLY A 130 -2.01 -15.31 1.21
N LYS A 131 -3.17 -15.54 0.57
CA LYS A 131 -3.42 -15.23 -0.84
C LYS A 131 -4.57 -14.21 -0.92
N GLY A 132 -4.31 -13.07 -1.55
CA GLY A 132 -5.30 -11.99 -1.69
C GLY A 132 -4.96 -10.75 -0.86
N ALA A 133 -5.86 -10.35 0.04
CA ALA A 133 -5.75 -9.13 0.85
C ALA A 133 -5.97 -9.43 2.33
N SER A 134 -5.15 -10.31 2.89
CA SER A 134 -5.29 -10.79 4.27
C SER A 134 -4.38 -10.04 5.25
N ASP A 135 -4.87 -9.69 6.44
CA ASP A 135 -4.10 -9.04 7.51
C ASP A 135 -3.99 -9.96 8.74
N PHE A 136 -2.79 -10.47 8.99
CA PHE A 136 -2.47 -11.35 10.12
C PHE A 136 -1.81 -10.53 11.23
N ARG A 137 -2.48 -10.36 12.37
CA ARG A 137 -1.97 -9.68 13.57
C ARG A 137 -1.82 -10.71 14.68
N LEU A 138 -0.61 -11.21 14.82
CA LEU A 138 -0.31 -12.33 15.69
C LEU A 138 0.57 -11.88 16.85
N LYS A 139 0.31 -12.42 18.04
CA LYS A 139 1.11 -12.21 19.26
C LYS A 139 1.27 -13.52 20.03
N GLY A 140 2.25 -13.60 20.93
CA GLY A 140 2.51 -14.78 21.76
C GLY A 140 3.85 -15.45 21.46
N ASN A 141 3.92 -16.79 21.49
CA ASN A 141 5.18 -17.55 21.34
C ASN A 141 5.02 -18.72 20.36
N VAL A 142 5.96 -18.85 19.42
CA VAL A 142 5.97 -19.93 18.43
C VAL A 142 7.38 -20.50 18.28
N ASN A 143 7.52 -21.83 18.20
CA ASN A 143 8.84 -22.42 17.95
C ASN A 143 9.24 -22.30 16.47
N PHE A 144 8.38 -22.74 15.54
CA PHE A 144 8.64 -22.73 14.11
C PHE A 144 7.50 -22.05 13.35
N MET A 145 7.83 -21.07 12.51
CA MET A 145 6.87 -20.39 11.64
C MET A 145 7.28 -20.51 10.17
N SER A 146 6.35 -20.92 9.31
CA SER A 146 6.47 -20.85 7.86
C SER A 146 5.36 -19.95 7.30
N ALA A 147 5.73 -18.84 6.67
CA ALA A 147 4.75 -17.89 6.12
C ALA A 147 4.97 -17.70 4.62
N GLU A 148 3.94 -17.98 3.83
CA GLU A 148 3.88 -17.69 2.40
C GLU A 148 2.83 -16.62 2.14
N LEU A 149 3.27 -15.43 1.73
CA LEU A 149 2.41 -14.27 1.56
C LEU A 149 2.48 -13.78 0.11
N SER A 150 1.32 -13.65 -0.50
CA SER A 150 1.16 -13.15 -1.86
C SER A 150 -0.03 -12.17 -1.96
N GLY A 151 0.00 -11.32 -2.98
CA GLY A 151 -0.94 -10.20 -3.10
C GLY A 151 -0.70 -9.14 -2.03
N ALA A 152 -1.73 -8.35 -1.70
CA ALA A 152 -1.69 -7.29 -0.69
C ALA A 152 -1.73 -7.83 0.76
N SER A 153 -1.26 -9.07 0.99
CA SER A 153 -1.27 -9.72 2.30
C SER A 153 -0.24 -9.11 3.24
N LYS A 154 -0.59 -8.99 4.52
CA LYS A 154 0.24 -8.40 5.55
C LYS A 154 0.33 -9.30 6.78
N LEU A 155 1.53 -9.62 7.21
CA LEU A 155 1.82 -10.28 8.47
C LEU A 155 2.43 -9.28 9.45
N ASN A 156 1.74 -9.01 10.56
CA ASN A 156 2.19 -8.22 11.69
C ASN A 156 2.33 -9.10 12.92
N ALA A 157 3.56 -9.56 13.15
CA ALA A 157 3.95 -10.52 14.16
C ALA A 157 5.17 -9.99 14.96
N TYR A 158 5.26 -8.68 15.19
CA TYR A 158 6.29 -8.10 16.07
C TYR A 158 6.10 -8.47 17.54
N ASP A 159 4.86 -8.78 17.93
CA ASP A 159 4.50 -9.19 19.29
C ASP A 159 4.41 -10.72 19.41
N LEU A 160 4.78 -11.45 18.35
CA LEU A 160 4.91 -12.91 18.30
C LEU A 160 6.39 -13.27 18.34
N THR A 161 6.86 -13.84 19.45
CA THR A 161 8.24 -14.31 19.55
C THR A 161 8.36 -15.65 18.83
N VAL A 162 9.15 -15.70 17.76
CA VAL A 162 9.38 -16.92 16.97
C VAL A 162 10.82 -17.39 17.13
N LYS A 163 11.07 -18.67 17.44
CA LYS A 163 12.46 -19.16 17.48
C LYS A 163 13.05 -19.25 16.07
N SER A 164 12.40 -19.99 15.18
CA SER A 164 12.85 -20.20 13.80
C SER A 164 11.76 -19.84 12.81
N ALA A 165 12.07 -19.00 11.82
CA ALA A 165 11.11 -18.51 10.85
C ALA A 165 11.61 -18.69 9.40
N LYS A 166 10.72 -19.20 8.55
CA LYS A 166 10.87 -19.20 7.09
C LYS A 166 9.79 -18.32 6.47
N ILE A 167 10.17 -17.32 5.68
CA ILE A 167 9.26 -16.31 5.16
C ILE A 167 9.44 -16.17 3.65
N ASN A 168 8.39 -16.50 2.90
CA ASN A 168 8.30 -16.31 1.46
C ASN A 168 7.31 -15.19 1.15
N THR A 169 7.74 -14.14 0.46
CA THR A 169 6.88 -13.00 0.10
C THR A 169 6.93 -12.66 -1.39
N SER A 170 5.78 -12.28 -1.95
CA SER A 170 5.64 -11.85 -3.35
C SER A 170 4.52 -10.82 -3.52
N ALA A 171 4.48 -10.14 -4.69
CA ALA A 171 3.35 -9.33 -5.15
C ALA A 171 2.77 -8.29 -4.15
N ALA A 172 3.62 -7.43 -3.57
CA ALA A 172 3.25 -6.38 -2.59
C ALA A 172 2.94 -6.84 -1.16
N ALA A 173 3.28 -8.09 -0.81
CA ALA A 173 3.14 -8.58 0.55
C ALA A 173 4.12 -7.89 1.53
N LYS A 174 3.67 -7.69 2.78
CA LYS A 174 4.48 -7.12 3.87
C LYS A 174 4.56 -8.07 5.07
N ALA A 175 5.74 -8.36 5.60
CA ALA A 175 5.93 -9.19 6.79
C ALA A 175 6.76 -8.51 7.86
N TYR A 176 6.26 -8.46 9.09
CA TYR A 176 6.89 -7.86 10.25
C TYR A 176 7.00 -8.89 11.35
N VAL A 177 8.21 -9.37 11.69
CA VAL A 177 8.39 -10.55 12.56
C VAL A 177 9.40 -10.28 13.68
N PHE A 178 9.29 -11.00 14.79
CA PHE A 178 10.31 -11.04 15.85
C PHE A 178 10.88 -12.45 15.95
N VAL A 179 12.17 -12.60 15.66
CA VAL A 179 12.83 -13.92 15.52
C VAL A 179 14.09 -14.01 16.38
N THR A 180 14.28 -15.12 17.09
CA THR A 180 15.37 -15.27 18.07
C THR A 180 16.52 -16.16 17.63
N ASP A 181 16.29 -17.20 16.81
CA ASP A 181 17.30 -18.23 16.52
C ASP A 181 17.65 -18.27 15.03
N THR A 182 16.70 -18.60 14.15
CA THR A 182 16.97 -18.73 12.71
C THR A 182 15.95 -17.99 11.85
N LEU A 183 16.41 -17.26 10.85
CA LEU A 183 15.57 -16.53 9.91
C LEU A 183 16.00 -16.80 8.46
N ASP A 184 15.15 -17.48 7.69
CA ASP A 184 15.26 -17.68 6.24
C ASP A 184 14.17 -16.85 5.54
N VAL A 185 14.57 -15.89 4.71
CA VAL A 185 13.65 -15.02 3.97
C VAL A 185 13.93 -15.11 2.48
N ASN A 186 12.90 -15.42 1.71
CA ASN A 186 12.88 -15.30 0.25
C ASN A 186 11.81 -14.28 -0.12
N SER A 187 12.24 -13.10 -0.56
CA SER A 187 11.36 -11.99 -0.85
C SER A 187 11.54 -11.55 -2.30
N THR A 188 10.46 -11.60 -3.06
CA THR A 188 10.46 -11.35 -4.50
C THR A 188 9.52 -10.19 -4.87
N SER A 189 9.81 -9.50 -5.97
CA SER A 189 8.99 -8.38 -6.48
C SER A 189 8.91 -7.21 -5.46
N ALA A 190 7.83 -6.42 -5.47
CA ALA A 190 7.64 -5.25 -4.59
C ALA A 190 7.21 -5.61 -3.15
N SER A 191 7.84 -6.60 -2.51
CA SER A 191 7.52 -7.05 -1.14
C SER A 191 8.46 -6.48 -0.08
N GLU A 192 8.00 -6.39 1.18
CA GLU A 192 8.78 -5.85 2.29
C GLU A 192 8.80 -6.82 3.47
N VAL A 193 9.99 -7.14 3.98
CA VAL A 193 10.17 -7.92 5.20
C VAL A 193 10.97 -7.10 6.22
N LYS A 194 10.44 -6.91 7.42
CA LYS A 194 11.16 -6.29 8.54
C LYS A 194 11.18 -7.23 9.72
N TYR A 195 12.35 -7.49 10.26
CA TYR A 195 12.48 -8.35 11.44
C TYR A 195 13.09 -7.60 12.63
N LYS A 196 12.75 -8.04 13.83
CA LYS A 196 13.40 -7.71 15.12
C LYS A 196 14.00 -8.99 15.69
N GLY A 197 14.83 -8.85 16.73
CA GLY A 197 15.48 -9.98 17.38
C GLY A 197 16.80 -10.35 16.72
N ASN A 198 17.63 -11.10 17.44
CA ASN A 198 19.03 -11.34 17.06
C ASN A 198 19.22 -12.81 16.68
N PRO A 199 18.71 -13.26 15.52
CA PRO A 199 18.83 -14.64 15.10
C PRO A 199 20.30 -15.03 14.94
N ALA A 200 20.68 -16.17 15.52
CA ALA A 200 22.00 -16.76 15.39
C ALA A 200 22.34 -17.16 13.94
N SER A 201 21.32 -17.48 13.11
CA SER A 201 21.48 -17.81 11.70
C SER A 201 20.53 -17.02 10.81
N LEU A 202 21.06 -16.38 9.77
CA LEU A 202 20.32 -15.45 8.92
C LEU A 202 20.61 -15.73 7.45
N LYS A 203 19.57 -16.06 6.68
CA LYS A 203 19.61 -16.23 5.22
C LYS A 203 18.56 -15.31 4.59
N LEU A 204 19.02 -14.32 3.83
CA LEU A 204 18.15 -13.32 3.20
C LEU A 204 18.39 -13.31 1.70
N ILE A 205 17.34 -13.60 0.93
CA ILE A 205 17.33 -13.51 -0.52
C ILE A 205 16.27 -12.50 -0.93
N SER A 206 16.71 -11.42 -1.57
CA SER A 206 15.84 -10.37 -2.11
C SER A 206 16.03 -10.28 -3.62
N GLU A 207 14.95 -10.50 -4.38
CA GLU A 207 14.95 -10.40 -5.85
C GLU A 207 13.94 -9.34 -6.31
N GLY A 208 14.33 -8.50 -7.27
CA GLY A 208 13.51 -7.36 -7.72
C GLY A 208 13.57 -6.15 -6.78
N ILE A 209 12.44 -5.51 -6.50
CA ILE A 209 12.34 -4.27 -5.66
C ILE A 209 12.06 -4.63 -4.18
N SER A 210 12.48 -5.82 -3.75
CA SER A 210 12.23 -6.31 -2.40
C SER A 210 13.12 -5.61 -1.38
N GLN A 211 12.59 -5.30 -0.20
CA GLN A 211 13.35 -4.75 0.92
C GLN A 211 13.31 -5.67 2.14
N ILE A 212 14.49 -6.01 2.66
CA ILE A 212 14.64 -6.77 3.90
C ILE A 212 15.44 -5.94 4.91
N ASN A 213 14.84 -5.58 6.05
CA ASN A 213 15.44 -4.68 7.04
C ASN A 213 15.45 -5.25 8.46
N ASN A 214 16.62 -5.21 9.12
CA ASN A 214 16.76 -5.46 10.55
C ASN A 214 16.43 -4.21 11.37
N LYS A 215 15.57 -4.32 12.39
CA LYS A 215 15.25 -3.22 13.30
C LYS A 215 16.11 -3.14 14.56
N ASN A 216 17.06 -4.04 14.77
CA ASN A 216 17.97 -4.00 15.93
C ASN A 216 19.17 -3.06 15.76
N SER A 217 19.47 -2.64 14.53
CA SER A 217 20.58 -1.73 14.26
C SER A 217 20.15 -0.26 14.46
N PHE A 218 19.95 0.13 15.72
CA PHE A 218 19.98 1.53 16.13
C PHE A 218 20.90 1.61 17.34
N SER A 219 22.14 2.03 17.09
CA SER A 219 23.12 2.34 18.13
C SER A 219 22.49 3.29 19.14
N GLU A 220 22.35 2.83 20.38
CA GLU A 220 22.09 3.72 21.52
C GLU A 220 23.20 4.76 21.57
N LYS A 221 22.90 6.01 21.20
CA LYS A 221 23.67 7.13 21.72
C LYS A 221 23.41 7.17 23.22
N LYS A 222 24.34 6.62 24.01
CA LYS A 222 24.52 6.98 25.42
C LYS A 222 24.69 8.49 25.49
N TYR A 223 23.65 9.22 25.89
CA TYR A 223 23.84 10.47 26.58
C TYR A 223 23.86 10.12 28.06
N GLY A 224 25.03 10.29 28.69
CA GLY A 224 25.12 10.25 30.15
C GLY A 224 24.31 11.41 30.70
N CYS A 225 23.32 11.11 31.53
CA CYS A 225 22.75 12.08 32.44
C CYS A 225 23.40 11.83 33.80
N LEU A 226 24.13 12.83 34.28
CA LEU A 226 24.40 13.01 35.70
C LEU A 226 23.12 13.51 36.36
N ASP A 227 22.93 13.03 37.58
CA ASP A 227 22.10 13.53 38.68
C ASP A 227 20.56 13.35 38.60
N ASP A 228 20.10 12.45 39.48
CA ASP A 228 19.03 12.62 40.46
C ASP A 228 17.82 13.48 40.07
N GLU A 229 16.72 12.81 39.69
CA GLU A 229 15.47 12.79 40.46
C GLU A 229 14.38 12.10 39.62
N ALA A 230 13.62 11.24 40.29
CA ALA A 230 12.54 10.48 39.71
C ALA A 230 11.40 11.41 39.27
N ASP A 231 11.02 11.38 38.00
CA ASP A 231 9.62 11.43 37.61
C ASP A 231 9.36 10.97 36.15
N THR A 232 8.45 10.00 36.04
CA THR A 232 7.63 9.62 34.87
C THR A 232 8.28 9.57 33.47
N CYS A 233 8.98 8.46 33.17
CA CYS A 233 9.26 8.04 31.80
C CYS A 233 7.98 7.54 31.08
N THR A 234 7.16 8.47 30.57
CA THR A 234 6.15 8.14 29.55
C THR A 234 6.86 7.89 28.21
N LYS A 235 6.97 6.61 27.81
CA LYS A 235 7.45 6.22 26.47
C LYS A 235 6.42 6.63 25.40
N ASN A 236 6.43 7.91 25.03
CA ASN A 236 5.77 8.38 23.82
C ASN A 236 6.52 7.85 22.59
N SER A 237 6.09 6.71 22.06
CA SER A 237 6.54 6.22 20.75
C SER A 237 6.08 7.25 19.72
N LYS A 238 7.00 8.12 19.30
CA LYS A 238 6.62 9.39 18.66
C LYS A 238 5.96 9.29 17.29
N LYS A 239 5.56 8.16 16.69
CA LYS A 239 5.19 8.01 15.25
C LYS A 239 6.21 8.71 14.30
N LYS A 240 6.74 8.02 13.30
CA LYS A 240 7.62 8.67 12.32
C LYS A 240 6.78 9.60 11.43
N PHE A 241 7.32 10.76 11.03
CA PHE A 241 6.75 11.54 9.91
C PHE A 241 6.75 10.61 8.69
N ASN A 242 5.65 10.57 7.97
CA ASN A 242 5.49 9.74 6.78
C ASN A 242 5.08 10.64 5.63
N GLY A 243 5.90 10.70 4.60
CA GLY A 243 5.60 11.41 3.37
C GLY A 243 4.51 10.72 2.57
N HIS A 244 4.01 11.43 1.56
CA HIS A 244 3.03 10.90 0.61
C HIS A 244 3.52 11.19 -0.83
N LEU A 245 4.67 10.62 -1.20
CA LEU A 245 5.28 10.75 -2.52
C LEU A 245 5.27 9.44 -3.30
N ALA A 246 5.67 8.32 -2.68
CA ALA A 246 5.71 7.00 -3.31
C ALA A 246 4.32 6.60 -3.81
N GLY A 247 4.20 6.33 -5.10
CA GLY A 247 2.90 6.24 -5.74
C GLY A 247 2.91 6.31 -7.25
N ILE A 248 1.71 6.36 -7.82
CA ILE A 248 1.47 6.55 -9.26
C ILE A 248 0.60 7.79 -9.46
N ASP A 249 1.04 8.70 -10.32
CA ASP A 249 0.31 9.90 -10.69
C ASP A 249 -0.24 9.77 -12.10
N LEU A 250 -1.54 9.94 -12.24
CA LEU A 250 -2.26 10.00 -13.50
C LEU A 250 -2.48 11.46 -13.86
N LEU A 251 -1.76 11.93 -14.88
CA LEU A 251 -1.62 13.35 -15.18
C LEU A 251 -2.29 13.70 -16.51
N PHE A 252 -2.87 14.88 -16.59
CA PHE A 252 -3.16 15.58 -17.83
C PHE A 252 -2.00 16.52 -18.14
N ASN A 253 -1.48 16.44 -19.37
CA ASN A 253 -0.35 17.25 -19.80
C ASN A 253 -0.81 18.39 -20.69
N ASN A 254 -0.28 19.57 -20.41
CA ASN A 254 -0.42 20.76 -21.24
C ASN A 254 0.87 21.60 -21.14
N PHE A 255 0.87 22.80 -21.68
CA PHE A 255 1.92 23.78 -21.44
C PHE A 255 1.35 25.19 -21.45
N MET A 256 2.08 26.13 -20.86
CA MET A 256 1.79 27.56 -20.89
C MET A 256 2.77 28.24 -21.86
N SER A 257 2.27 29.11 -22.73
CA SER A 257 3.14 30.01 -23.50
C SER A 257 3.80 31.06 -22.61
N SER A 258 4.90 31.64 -23.07
CA SER A 258 5.49 32.86 -22.49
C SER A 258 4.50 34.02 -22.35
N THR A 259 3.43 34.05 -23.16
CA THR A 259 2.34 35.04 -23.07
C THR A 259 1.26 34.71 -22.03
N GLY A 260 1.43 33.65 -21.23
CA GLY A 260 0.48 33.22 -20.20
C GLY A 260 -0.79 32.52 -20.73
N LYS A 261 -0.81 32.15 -22.02
CA LYS A 261 -1.92 31.39 -22.62
C LYS A 261 -1.66 29.89 -22.58
N LEU A 262 -2.61 29.14 -22.02
CA LEU A 262 -2.56 27.68 -21.90
C LEU A 262 -2.79 26.99 -23.25
N GLY A 263 -1.97 25.98 -23.56
CA GLY A 263 -2.08 25.15 -24.76
C GLY A 263 -1.77 25.87 -26.07
N LYS A 264 -1.19 27.08 -26.00
CA LYS A 264 -0.82 27.88 -27.17
C LYS A 264 0.68 27.88 -27.39
N ALA A 265 1.09 27.68 -28.63
CA ALA A 265 2.47 27.67 -29.07
C ALA A 265 2.65 28.74 -30.16
N PRO A 266 2.99 29.99 -29.79
CA PRO A 266 3.16 31.09 -30.75
C PRO A 266 4.14 30.71 -31.86
N ASN A 267 3.80 30.95 -33.13
CA ASN A 267 4.58 30.56 -34.32
C ASN A 267 4.77 29.04 -34.56
N TYR A 268 4.26 28.20 -33.66
CA TYR A 268 4.36 26.74 -33.73
C TYR A 268 2.97 26.11 -33.50
N THR A 269 1.96 26.55 -34.25
CA THR A 269 0.57 26.08 -34.09
C THR A 269 0.43 24.56 -34.21
N PHE A 270 1.36 23.91 -34.92
CA PHE A 270 1.43 22.46 -35.01
C PHE A 270 1.78 21.74 -33.70
N MET A 271 2.35 22.45 -32.73
CA MET A 271 2.68 21.94 -31.39
C MET A 271 1.54 22.10 -30.37
N GLU A 272 0.44 22.77 -30.73
CA GLU A 272 -0.69 22.94 -29.81
C GLU A 272 -1.30 21.58 -29.41
N PRO A 273 -1.37 21.26 -28.11
CA PRO A 273 -1.83 19.97 -27.66
C PRO A 273 -3.36 19.90 -27.67
N LYS A 274 -3.85 18.73 -28.05
CA LYS A 274 -5.20 18.27 -27.75
C LYS A 274 -5.27 17.84 -26.29
N PHE A 275 -5.63 18.77 -25.41
CA PHE A 275 -5.63 18.60 -23.95
C PHE A 275 -6.34 17.30 -23.50
N SER A 276 -7.56 17.04 -23.99
CA SER A 276 -8.35 15.84 -23.64
C SER A 276 -7.74 14.49 -24.04
N LYS A 277 -6.60 14.49 -24.75
CA LYS A 277 -5.89 13.28 -25.19
C LYS A 277 -4.40 13.29 -24.83
N SER A 278 -3.95 14.26 -24.03
CA SER A 278 -2.57 14.43 -23.61
C SER A 278 -2.43 13.99 -22.16
N PHE A 279 -1.97 12.75 -21.97
CA PHE A 279 -1.94 12.08 -20.67
C PHE A 279 -0.52 11.70 -20.27
N GLY A 280 -0.19 11.87 -19.01
CA GLY A 280 1.06 11.49 -18.39
C GLY A 280 0.85 10.43 -17.33
N VAL A 281 1.90 9.64 -17.09
CA VAL A 281 2.01 8.80 -15.89
C VAL A 281 3.34 9.13 -15.22
N GLN A 282 3.33 9.44 -13.93
CA GLN A 282 4.54 9.55 -13.13
C GLN A 282 4.54 8.41 -12.10
N ILE A 283 5.62 7.63 -12.06
CA ILE A 283 5.82 6.56 -11.08
C ILE A 283 6.86 7.06 -10.10
N ASN A 284 6.44 7.36 -8.88
CA ASN A 284 7.31 7.73 -7.77
C ASN A 284 7.73 6.44 -7.05
N PHE A 285 8.86 5.87 -7.45
CA PHE A 285 9.28 4.52 -7.03
C PHE A 285 10.21 4.52 -5.82
N LEU A 286 10.70 5.69 -5.41
CA LEU A 286 11.58 5.85 -4.25
C LEU A 286 11.13 7.06 -3.44
N GLU A 287 11.10 6.93 -2.12
CA GLU A 287 10.73 7.99 -1.18
C GLU A 287 11.65 7.97 0.04
N PHE A 288 12.08 9.16 0.47
CA PHE A 288 12.83 9.42 1.68
C PHE A 288 12.22 10.59 2.44
N ASN A 289 12.00 10.40 3.73
CA ASN A 289 11.30 11.36 4.59
C ASN A 289 12.20 11.83 5.72
N LEU A 290 12.40 13.14 5.82
CA LEU A 290 13.15 13.80 6.88
C LEU A 290 12.19 14.63 7.75
N PRO A 291 11.84 14.18 8.97
CA PRO A 291 11.02 14.99 9.89
C PRO A 291 11.76 16.27 10.29
N ILE A 292 11.08 17.41 10.27
CA ILE A 292 11.63 18.71 10.72
C ILE A 292 11.00 19.11 12.06
N ALA A 293 9.67 19.23 12.12
CA ALA A 293 8.95 19.68 13.32
C ALA A 293 7.68 18.86 13.53
N ARG A 294 7.30 18.62 14.79
CA ARG A 294 6.16 17.76 15.11
C ARG A 294 5.48 18.17 16.42
N SER A 295 4.14 18.17 16.38
CA SER A 295 3.22 18.24 17.51
C SER A 295 2.28 17.03 17.50
N GLU A 296 1.37 16.93 18.47
CA GLU A 296 0.35 15.87 18.53
C GLU A 296 -0.62 15.93 17.35
N LYS A 297 -0.88 17.14 16.83
CA LYS A 297 -1.88 17.40 15.78
C LYS A 297 -1.27 17.57 14.39
N ILE A 298 -0.03 18.05 14.30
CA ILE A 298 0.61 18.45 13.04
C ILE A 298 2.03 17.86 12.98
N ALA A 299 2.41 17.31 11.84
CA ALA A 299 3.78 16.93 11.53
C ALA A 299 4.25 17.66 10.28
N PHE A 300 5.47 18.17 10.31
CA PHE A 300 6.11 18.88 9.21
C PHE A 300 7.44 18.21 8.90
N GLY A 301 7.71 17.99 7.60
CA GLY A 301 8.93 17.35 7.16
C GLY A 301 9.26 17.66 5.71
N LEU A 302 10.40 17.14 5.29
CA LEU A 302 10.87 17.14 3.92
C LEU A 302 10.69 15.73 3.35
N THR A 303 10.07 15.63 2.19
CA THR A 303 9.85 14.41 1.42
C THR A 303 10.63 14.53 0.11
N THR A 304 11.51 13.59 -0.19
CA THR A 304 12.25 13.53 -1.47
C THR A 304 12.22 12.11 -2.02
N GLY A 305 12.68 11.91 -3.26
CA GLY A 305 12.56 10.61 -3.90
C GLY A 305 13.07 10.56 -5.32
N MET A 306 12.62 9.55 -6.06
CA MET A 306 12.87 9.44 -7.49
C MET A 306 11.60 9.04 -8.22
N SER A 307 11.44 9.62 -9.40
CA SER A 307 10.24 9.49 -10.21
C SER A 307 10.60 9.20 -11.66
N TYR A 308 9.86 8.29 -12.28
CA TYR A 308 9.91 8.07 -13.72
C TYR A 308 8.65 8.65 -14.38
N ASN A 309 8.82 9.56 -15.34
CA ASN A 309 7.73 10.30 -15.96
C ASN A 309 7.57 9.86 -17.42
N PHE A 310 6.37 9.41 -17.77
CA PHE A 310 5.94 9.10 -19.14
C PHE A 310 4.99 10.20 -19.63
N LEU A 311 5.51 11.22 -20.31
CA LEU A 311 4.71 12.37 -20.73
C LEU A 311 4.32 12.25 -22.19
N ASN A 312 3.03 12.45 -22.47
CA ASN A 312 2.49 12.35 -23.81
C ASN A 312 1.67 13.60 -24.16
N TYR A 313 2.04 14.22 -25.28
CA TYR A 313 1.36 15.38 -25.86
C TYR A 313 0.73 14.95 -27.18
N ARG A 314 -0.60 14.83 -27.20
CA ARG A 314 -1.34 14.61 -28.44
C ARG A 314 -1.46 15.95 -29.14
N LEU A 315 -1.07 16.06 -30.40
CA LEU A 315 -1.15 17.34 -31.12
C LEU A 315 -2.51 17.51 -31.80
N ASN A 316 -2.98 18.76 -31.88
CA ASN A 316 -4.17 19.14 -32.65
C ASN A 316 -3.88 19.04 -34.15
N ALA A 317 -2.73 19.56 -34.57
CA ALA A 317 -2.27 19.42 -35.94
C ALA A 317 -1.93 17.96 -36.26
N LYS A 318 -2.24 17.59 -37.50
CA LYS A 318 -2.04 16.25 -38.05
C LYS A 318 -0.73 16.20 -38.84
N THR A 319 0.36 16.59 -38.20
CA THR A 319 1.68 16.76 -38.83
C THR A 319 2.70 15.76 -38.27
N ARG A 320 3.75 15.51 -39.04
CA ARG A 320 4.94 14.77 -38.62
C ARG A 320 6.00 15.79 -38.17
N LEU A 321 6.58 15.63 -36.98
CA LEU A 321 7.67 16.49 -36.54
C LEU A 321 8.98 16.02 -37.17
N TYR A 322 9.84 16.96 -37.51
CA TYR A 322 11.13 16.74 -38.14
C TYR A 322 12.24 17.34 -37.26
N GLU A 323 13.32 16.59 -37.07
CA GLU A 323 14.40 16.91 -36.13
C GLU A 323 15.70 17.36 -36.81
N ASP A 324 15.93 17.05 -38.08
CA ASP A 324 17.22 17.37 -38.74
C ASP A 324 17.39 18.85 -39.12
N SER A 325 16.49 19.73 -38.63
CA SER A 325 16.52 21.17 -38.88
C SER A 325 17.11 21.93 -37.68
N THR A 326 17.53 23.18 -37.87
CA THR A 326 18.06 24.02 -36.77
C THR A 326 16.99 24.46 -35.77
N ILE A 327 15.72 24.33 -36.15
CA ILE A 327 14.55 24.60 -35.32
C ILE A 327 13.54 23.47 -35.53
N LEU A 328 12.66 23.25 -34.57
CA LEU A 328 11.60 22.26 -34.69
C LEU A 328 10.68 22.59 -35.86
N MET A 329 10.60 21.68 -36.83
CA MET A 329 9.72 21.81 -37.98
C MET A 329 8.69 20.69 -38.01
N ALA A 330 7.61 20.92 -38.76
CA ALA A 330 6.61 19.89 -38.99
C ALA A 330 6.13 19.91 -40.43
N TRP A 331 5.94 18.72 -41.00
CA TRP A 331 5.44 18.54 -42.36
C TRP A 331 4.04 17.94 -42.33
N GLN A 332 3.18 18.42 -43.23
CA GLN A 332 1.87 17.84 -43.44
C GLN A 332 1.96 16.79 -44.54
N ASP A 333 1.53 15.58 -44.22
CA ASP A 333 1.45 14.48 -45.19
C ASP A 333 0.33 14.80 -46.19
N THR A 334 0.69 15.02 -47.45
CA THR A 334 -0.25 15.37 -48.53
C THR A 334 -0.82 14.13 -49.22
N VAL A 335 -0.18 12.97 -49.04
CA VAL A 335 -0.53 11.71 -49.70
C VAL A 335 -1.42 10.85 -48.80
N ASN A 336 -1.09 10.75 -47.52
CA ASN A 336 -1.84 9.94 -46.56
C ASN A 336 -2.60 10.80 -45.55
N THR A 337 -3.81 10.37 -45.18
CA THR A 337 -4.58 11.09 -44.16
C THR A 337 -4.00 10.83 -42.78
N CYS A 338 -3.34 11.83 -42.19
CA CYS A 338 -2.88 11.73 -40.81
C CYS A 338 -4.06 11.81 -39.81
N VAL A 339 -4.18 10.79 -38.96
CA VAL A 339 -5.26 10.65 -37.96
C VAL A 339 -4.74 10.94 -36.54
N LYS A 340 -3.46 10.67 -36.31
CA LYS A 340 -2.82 10.91 -35.02
C LYS A 340 -1.43 11.46 -35.18
N SER A 341 -1.14 12.55 -34.47
CA SER A 341 0.21 12.99 -34.16
C SER A 341 0.37 13.13 -32.64
N LYS A 342 1.53 12.73 -32.13
CA LYS A 342 1.87 12.71 -30.71
C LYS A 342 3.38 12.87 -30.54
N LEU A 343 3.78 13.72 -29.60
CA LEU A 343 5.12 13.77 -29.05
C LEU A 343 5.12 13.11 -27.67
N ALA A 344 6.11 12.29 -27.38
CA ALA A 344 6.29 11.65 -26.09
C ALA A 344 7.71 11.90 -25.57
N ALA A 345 7.80 12.19 -24.27
CA ALA A 345 9.06 12.45 -23.59
C ALA A 345 9.06 11.71 -22.25
N ASN A 346 10.17 11.04 -21.95
CA ASN A 346 10.33 10.27 -20.73
C ASN A 346 11.48 10.85 -19.92
N TYR A 347 11.25 11.08 -18.64
CA TYR A 347 12.21 11.72 -17.74
C TYR A 347 12.41 10.88 -16.48
N LEU A 348 13.63 10.92 -15.95
CA LEU A 348 13.92 10.57 -14.57
C LEU A 348 13.98 11.86 -13.77
N SER A 349 13.23 11.97 -12.67
CA SER A 349 13.12 13.19 -11.87
C SER A 349 13.38 12.91 -10.38
N ILE A 350 13.85 13.93 -9.68
CA ILE A 350 14.04 13.97 -8.23
C ILE A 350 13.19 15.13 -7.70
N PRO A 351 12.07 14.85 -6.99
CA PRO A 351 11.31 15.86 -6.28
C PRO A 351 11.89 16.13 -4.88
N ILE A 352 11.73 17.36 -4.41
CA ILE A 352 12.08 17.83 -3.07
C ILE A 352 10.89 18.63 -2.57
N LEU A 353 10.12 18.09 -1.63
CA LEU A 353 8.84 18.61 -1.18
C LEU A 353 8.85 18.87 0.31
N PHE A 354 8.39 20.04 0.74
CA PHE A 354 8.01 20.29 2.12
C PHE A 354 6.58 19.83 2.32
N GLU A 355 6.33 19.05 3.36
CA GLU A 355 5.04 18.42 3.58
C GLU A 355 4.56 18.63 5.02
N ILE A 356 3.28 18.97 5.14
CA ILE A 356 2.56 19.17 6.40
C ILE A 356 1.43 18.17 6.47
N ASN A 357 1.42 17.36 7.54
CA ASN A 357 0.46 16.29 7.79
C ASN A 357 -0.33 16.59 9.05
N ASN A 358 -1.63 16.31 9.01
CA ASN A 358 -2.57 16.53 10.11
C ASN A 358 -3.09 15.18 10.67
N TYR A 359 -3.58 15.19 11.92
CA TYR A 359 -4.09 13.99 12.62
C TYR A 359 -5.27 13.29 11.94
N LYS A 360 -5.94 13.95 10.99
CA LYS A 360 -7.05 13.41 10.18
C LYS A 360 -6.61 12.80 8.84
N ASN A 361 -5.32 12.52 8.65
CA ASN A 361 -4.75 12.04 7.38
C ASN A 361 -4.98 13.01 6.21
N LEU A 362 -5.03 14.32 6.50
CA LEU A 362 -4.92 15.37 5.50
C LEU A 362 -3.46 15.77 5.41
N HIS A 363 -2.98 15.95 4.19
CA HIS A 363 -1.63 16.41 3.94
C HIS A 363 -1.56 17.39 2.78
N PHE A 364 -0.58 18.28 2.87
CA PHE A 364 -0.25 19.23 1.83
C PHE A 364 1.25 19.21 1.64
N SER A 365 1.69 19.14 0.39
CA SER A 365 3.10 19.25 0.06
C SER A 365 3.36 20.25 -1.05
N ILE A 366 4.48 20.96 -0.94
CA ILE A 366 4.93 21.94 -1.92
C ILE A 366 6.44 21.91 -2.02
N GLY A 367 6.97 22.02 -3.22
CA GLY A 367 8.41 22.11 -3.41
C GLY A 367 8.81 22.13 -4.86
N GLY A 368 10.03 21.68 -5.14
CA GLY A 368 10.61 21.67 -6.47
C GLY A 368 10.89 20.28 -6.97
N PHE A 369 11.14 20.16 -8.28
CA PHE A 369 11.70 18.96 -8.87
C PHE A 369 12.75 19.32 -9.91
N GLY A 370 13.71 18.43 -10.12
CA GLY A 370 14.64 18.44 -11.24
C GLY A 370 14.60 17.11 -11.97
N GLY A 371 14.86 17.07 -13.26
CA GLY A 371 14.87 15.82 -14.02
C GLY A 371 15.66 15.87 -15.32
N VAL A 372 16.04 14.68 -15.77
CA VAL A 372 16.82 14.44 -16.99
C VAL A 372 15.98 13.65 -18.00
N ARG A 373 16.00 14.05 -19.27
CA ARG A 373 15.31 13.35 -20.35
C ARG A 373 16.09 12.08 -20.68
N LEU A 374 15.42 10.94 -20.64
CA LEU A 374 16.01 9.66 -21.01
C LEU A 374 15.76 9.34 -22.48
N PHE A 375 14.48 9.41 -22.89
CA PHE A 375 14.05 9.03 -24.23
C PHE A 375 12.88 9.89 -24.69
N SER A 376 12.87 10.21 -25.97
CA SER A 376 11.75 10.87 -26.63
C SER A 376 11.47 10.21 -27.97
N HIS A 377 10.20 10.26 -28.36
CA HIS A 377 9.78 9.75 -29.65
C HIS A 377 8.52 10.46 -30.12
N THR A 378 8.36 10.55 -31.43
CA THR A 378 7.08 10.91 -32.04
C THR A 378 6.35 9.66 -32.49
N LYS A 379 5.02 9.75 -32.52
CA LYS A 379 4.16 8.69 -33.04
C LYS A 379 3.10 9.31 -33.94
N VAL A 380 3.12 8.92 -35.20
CA VAL A 380 2.15 9.33 -36.21
C VAL A 380 1.36 8.11 -36.68
N VAL A 381 0.05 8.28 -36.86
CA VAL A 381 -0.81 7.24 -37.47
C VAL A 381 -1.45 7.83 -38.72
N THR A 382 -1.16 7.21 -39.84
CA THR A 382 -1.70 7.52 -41.16
C THR A 382 -2.76 6.50 -41.55
N LYS A 383 -3.70 6.91 -42.41
CA LYS A 383 -4.72 6.04 -42.98
C LYS A 383 -4.62 6.09 -44.50
N THR A 384 -4.52 4.90 -45.11
CA THR A 384 -4.45 4.70 -46.56
C THR A 384 -5.39 3.54 -46.89
N ASN A 385 -6.38 3.76 -47.77
CA ASN A 385 -7.35 2.72 -48.19
C ASN A 385 -7.97 1.90 -47.05
N ASN A 386 -8.37 2.57 -45.96
CA ASN A 386 -8.91 1.99 -44.71
C ASN A 386 -7.92 1.30 -43.77
N ASP A 387 -6.70 1.00 -44.21
CA ASP A 387 -5.65 0.49 -43.34
C ASP A 387 -4.95 1.61 -42.56
N LYS A 388 -4.61 1.30 -41.30
CA LYS A 388 -3.92 2.23 -40.40
C LYS A 388 -2.47 1.82 -40.25
N GLU A 389 -1.57 2.67 -40.66
CA GLU A 389 -0.14 2.50 -40.42
C GLU A 389 0.31 3.36 -39.25
N LYS A 390 1.22 2.83 -38.43
CA LYS A 390 1.76 3.52 -37.26
C LYS A 390 3.27 3.66 -37.42
N ILE A 391 3.71 4.90 -37.51
CA ILE A 391 5.12 5.26 -37.61
C ILE A 391 5.57 5.85 -36.27
N LYS A 392 6.65 5.32 -35.72
CA LYS A 392 7.32 5.86 -34.53
C LYS A 392 8.75 6.22 -34.89
N GLN A 393 9.17 7.43 -34.53
CA GLN A 393 10.53 7.89 -34.72
C GLN A 393 11.09 8.31 -33.37
N ASN A 394 12.22 7.72 -32.99
CA ASN A 394 12.97 8.14 -31.81
C ASN A 394 13.86 9.32 -32.20
N GLY A 395 14.11 10.19 -31.25
CA GLY A 395 14.85 11.43 -31.48
C GLY A 395 14.59 12.43 -30.37
N ASP A 396 15.37 13.50 -30.27
CA ASP A 396 15.20 14.52 -29.26
C ASP A 396 14.09 15.53 -29.55
N PHE A 397 13.76 15.77 -30.83
CA PHE A 397 12.83 16.80 -31.28
C PHE A 397 13.07 18.17 -30.64
N HIS A 398 14.34 18.56 -30.47
CA HIS A 398 14.78 19.78 -29.79
C HIS A 398 14.25 19.92 -28.35
N LEU A 399 13.85 18.83 -27.71
CA LEU A 399 13.39 18.84 -26.32
C LEU A 399 14.57 19.11 -25.38
N ASN A 400 14.33 19.97 -24.41
CA ASN A 400 15.32 20.28 -23.39
C ASN A 400 15.76 18.98 -22.66
N PRO A 401 17.07 18.67 -22.60
CA PRO A 401 17.55 17.47 -21.90
C PRO A 401 17.33 17.56 -20.38
N PHE A 402 17.18 18.76 -19.83
CA PHE A 402 16.94 19.00 -18.41
C PHE A 402 15.61 19.70 -18.20
N ARG A 403 14.92 19.33 -17.12
CA ARG A 403 13.74 20.06 -16.67
C ARG A 403 13.82 20.35 -15.18
N TYR A 404 13.24 21.47 -14.78
CA TYR A 404 13.04 21.77 -13.36
C TYR A 404 11.78 22.61 -13.19
N GLY A 405 11.17 22.51 -12.02
CA GLY A 405 9.88 23.12 -11.78
C GLY A 405 9.43 23.07 -10.34
N LEU A 406 8.18 23.51 -10.14
CA LEU A 406 7.48 23.48 -8.87
C LEU A 406 6.43 22.38 -8.88
N THR A 407 6.24 21.75 -7.72
CA THR A 407 5.21 20.75 -7.47
C THR A 407 4.40 21.17 -6.26
N ALA A 408 3.08 21.03 -6.36
CA ALA A 408 2.17 21.14 -5.24
C ALA A 408 1.25 19.91 -5.22
N ARG A 409 1.00 19.37 -4.02
CA ARG A 409 0.07 18.28 -3.78
C ARG A 409 -0.81 18.58 -2.59
N ILE A 410 -2.07 18.17 -2.68
CA ILE A 410 -3.00 18.18 -1.54
C ILE A 410 -3.73 16.85 -1.52
N GLY A 411 -3.72 16.19 -0.37
CA GLY A 411 -4.18 14.82 -0.28
C GLY A 411 -4.95 14.49 0.98
N PHE A 412 -5.70 13.40 0.87
CA PHE A 412 -6.43 12.77 1.95
C PHE A 412 -6.19 11.26 1.89
N TYR A 413 -5.64 10.71 2.97
CA TYR A 413 -5.11 9.34 3.01
C TYR A 413 -4.09 9.08 1.89
N ASN A 414 -4.46 8.26 0.92
CA ASN A 414 -3.58 7.75 -0.13
C ASN A 414 -3.90 8.38 -1.50
N ILE A 415 -4.77 9.39 -1.55
CA ILE A 415 -5.17 10.04 -2.79
C ILE A 415 -4.85 11.53 -2.71
N ASP A 416 -4.10 12.02 -3.70
CA ASP A 416 -3.76 13.43 -3.80
C ASP A 416 -4.24 14.01 -5.12
N LEU A 417 -4.54 15.31 -5.10
CA LEU A 417 -4.49 16.14 -6.28
C LEU A 417 -3.06 16.68 -6.41
N THR A 418 -2.43 16.44 -7.55
CA THR A 418 -1.05 16.84 -7.84
C THR A 418 -1.01 17.81 -9.00
N ALA A 419 -0.17 18.83 -8.91
CA ALA A 419 0.12 19.77 -9.98
C ALA A 419 1.63 20.05 -10.06
N ASN A 420 2.18 19.97 -11.28
CA ASN A 420 3.56 20.31 -11.61
C ASN A 420 3.58 21.46 -12.62
N TYR A 421 4.46 22.43 -12.38
CA TYR A 421 4.73 23.55 -13.29
C TYR A 421 6.22 23.60 -13.59
N CYS A 422 6.61 23.36 -14.85
CA CYS A 422 8.00 23.44 -15.27
C CYS A 422 8.43 24.91 -15.44
N LEU A 423 9.47 25.32 -14.72
CA LEU A 423 10.11 26.62 -14.89
C LEU A 423 11.05 26.64 -16.09
N SER A 424 11.64 25.50 -16.45
CA SER A 424 12.38 25.32 -17.70
C SER A 424 11.45 25.29 -18.92
N GLU A 425 11.89 25.86 -20.04
CA GLU A 425 11.22 25.68 -21.34
C GLU A 425 11.26 24.21 -21.80
N MET A 426 10.20 23.77 -22.47
CA MET A 426 10.07 22.41 -23.01
C MET A 426 11.13 22.11 -24.09
N PHE A 427 11.50 23.12 -24.86
CA PHE A 427 12.44 23.04 -25.98
C PHE A 427 13.75 23.73 -25.62
N VAL A 428 14.83 23.35 -26.31
CA VAL A 428 16.09 24.10 -26.28
C VAL A 428 15.83 25.52 -26.75
N LYS A 429 16.47 26.49 -26.10
CA LYS A 429 16.25 27.92 -26.34
C LYS A 429 16.46 28.24 -27.82
N ASN A 430 15.49 28.91 -28.44
CA ASN A 430 15.45 29.27 -29.86
C ASN A 430 15.31 28.10 -30.85
N GLU A 431 15.19 26.85 -30.39
CA GLU A 431 15.03 25.67 -31.27
C GLU A 431 13.57 25.17 -31.32
N GLY A 432 12.65 25.82 -30.61
CA GLY A 432 11.23 25.46 -30.60
C GLY A 432 10.37 26.54 -29.95
N PRO A 433 9.08 26.26 -29.69
CA PRO A 433 8.21 27.20 -29.01
C PRO A 433 8.63 27.43 -27.55
N ALA A 434 8.68 28.70 -27.14
CA ALA A 434 8.91 29.09 -25.75
C ALA A 434 7.67 28.79 -24.89
N VAL A 435 7.57 27.54 -24.42
CA VAL A 435 6.46 27.02 -23.63
C VAL A 435 6.95 26.26 -22.41
N HIS A 436 6.18 26.37 -21.32
CA HIS A 436 6.46 25.79 -20.01
C HIS A 436 5.46 24.67 -19.72
N PRO A 437 5.90 23.40 -19.64
CA PRO A 437 5.01 22.27 -19.35
C PRO A 437 4.21 22.44 -18.05
N ILE A 438 2.94 22.04 -18.10
CA ILE A 438 2.05 21.93 -16.94
C ILE A 438 1.48 20.53 -16.91
N GLU A 439 1.51 19.91 -15.74
CA GLU A 439 0.98 18.57 -15.51
C GLU A 439 0.07 18.65 -14.29
N PHE A 440 -1.13 18.08 -14.34
CA PHE A 440 -1.98 18.02 -13.16
C PHE A 440 -2.88 16.80 -13.20
N GLY A 441 -3.25 16.27 -12.04
CA GLY A 441 -4.12 15.11 -11.97
C GLY A 441 -4.16 14.48 -10.59
N LEU A 442 -4.41 13.19 -10.55
CA LEU A 442 -4.58 12.44 -9.30
C LEU A 442 -3.38 11.54 -9.03
N SER A 443 -2.98 11.48 -7.77
CA SER A 443 -1.93 10.59 -7.27
C SER A 443 -2.54 9.54 -6.38
N ILE A 444 -2.04 8.30 -6.50
CA ILE A 444 -2.37 7.19 -5.62
C ILE A 444 -1.08 6.75 -4.93
N ASN A 445 -0.98 7.00 -3.63
CA ASN A 445 0.20 6.76 -2.81
C ASN A 445 0.11 5.41 -2.06
N PHE A 446 1.23 4.73 -1.80
CA PHE A 446 1.22 3.39 -1.16
C PHE A 446 2.42 3.06 -0.24
#